data_AF-A0A0F9RT95-F1
#
_entry.id   AF-A0A0F9RT95-F1
#
_cell.length_a   1.000
_cell.length_b   1.000
_cell.length_c   1.000
_cell.angle_alpha   90.00
_cell.angle_beta   90.00
_cell.angle_gamma   90.00
#
_symmetry.space_group_name_H-M   'P 1'
#
loop_
_entity.id
_entity.type
_entity.pdbx_description
1 polymer ?
#
loop_
_entity_poly.entity_id
_entity_poly.type
_entity_poly.pdbx_seq_one_letter_code
_entity_poly.pdbx_strand_id
1 'polypeptide(L)'
;MPAEIEIDLRGLDKAMKRALKAGTDLRPAFRKLRTPLRKDQKDHMRAQSGPGGKWPGLSTATVEKRLKMGGRRGALTKKGKRRKSSKRKLNFMLSSSFLKGIKTRIFPTLIGIRAIGDVAALHQGGGKVGGGVTVPQREFLWISDPLFARALRTFAKHLASAFEGKRL
;
A
#
# COMPACT_ATOMS: atom_id res chain seq x y z
N MET A 1 -0.76 -42.18 50.82
CA MET A 1 -1.01 -42.65 49.45
C MET A 1 -0.69 -41.49 48.51
N PRO A 2 0.18 -41.65 47.50
CA PRO A 2 0.42 -40.58 46.53
C PRO A 2 -0.83 -40.37 45.67
N ALA A 3 -1.18 -39.11 45.43
CA ALA A 3 -2.25 -38.76 44.51
C ALA A 3 -1.68 -38.66 43.10
N GLU A 4 -2.17 -39.50 42.19
CA GLU A 4 -1.91 -39.36 40.75
C GLU A 4 -2.94 -38.40 40.14
N ILE A 5 -2.44 -37.40 39.41
CA ILE A 5 -3.27 -36.47 38.63
C ILE A 5 -3.06 -36.84 37.16
N GLU A 6 -4.09 -37.40 36.54
CA GLU A 6 -4.10 -37.66 35.09
C GLU A 6 -4.57 -36.40 34.35
N ILE A 7 -3.72 -35.85 33.49
CA ILE A 7 -4.03 -34.64 32.70
C ILE A 7 -4.40 -35.08 31.28
N ASP A 8 -5.66 -34.88 30.87
CA ASP A 8 -6.09 -35.12 29.49
C ASP A 8 -5.62 -33.98 28.55
N LEU A 9 -4.67 -34.29 27.68
CA LEU A 9 -4.10 -33.35 26.71
C LEU A 9 -4.77 -33.39 25.33
N ARG A 10 -5.78 -34.23 25.10
CA ARG A 10 -6.44 -34.37 23.78
C ARG A 10 -7.04 -33.05 23.29
N GLY A 11 -7.53 -32.22 24.20
CA GLY A 11 -8.06 -30.88 23.89
C GLY A 11 -6.97 -29.94 23.36
N LEU A 12 -5.80 -29.95 24.00
CA LEU A 12 -4.64 -29.15 23.61
C LEU A 12 -4.12 -29.56 22.23
N ASP A 13 -3.99 -30.86 21.97
CA ASP A 13 -3.58 -31.39 20.67
C ASP A 13 -4.50 -30.94 19.54
N LYS A 14 -5.82 -31.02 19.76
CA LYS A 14 -6.81 -30.54 18.79
C LYS A 14 -6.68 -29.03 18.56
N ALA A 15 -6.49 -28.24 19.61
CA ALA A 15 -6.32 -26.80 19.51
C ALA A 15 -5.05 -26.41 18.73
N MET A 16 -3.92 -27.07 19.02
CA MET A 16 -2.65 -26.86 18.32
C MET A 16 -2.74 -27.24 16.83
N LYS A 17 -3.38 -28.37 16.49
CA LYS A 17 -3.63 -28.77 15.10
C LYS A 17 -4.45 -27.73 14.34
N ARG A 18 -5.48 -27.15 14.98
CA ARG A 18 -6.28 -26.06 14.37
C ARG A 18 -5.44 -24.79 14.16
N ALA A 19 -4.64 -24.39 15.16
CA ALA A 19 -3.77 -23.22 15.07
C ALA A 19 -2.71 -23.37 13.97
N LEU A 20 -2.06 -24.55 13.86
CA LEU A 20 -1.11 -24.86 12.78
C LEU A 20 -1.76 -24.76 11.41
N LYS A 21 -2.96 -25.35 11.23
CA LYS A 21 -3.72 -25.24 9.98
C LYS A 21 -4.10 -23.79 9.65
N ALA A 22 -4.44 -22.99 10.66
CA ALA A 22 -4.73 -21.58 10.46
C ALA A 22 -3.47 -20.76 10.14
N GLY A 23 -2.30 -21.16 10.64
CA GLY A 23 -1.01 -20.56 10.32
C GLY A 23 -0.56 -20.84 8.89
N THR A 24 -0.88 -22.01 8.33
CA THR A 24 -0.59 -22.32 6.92
C THR A 24 -1.58 -21.66 5.95
N ASP A 25 -2.79 -21.34 6.41
CA ASP A 25 -3.81 -20.64 5.63
C ASP A 25 -4.26 -19.33 6.29
N LEU A 26 -3.54 -18.25 5.99
CA LEU A 26 -3.84 -16.89 6.42
C LEU A 26 -4.83 -16.17 5.49
N ARG A 27 -5.40 -16.83 4.47
CA ARG A 27 -6.38 -16.20 3.55
C ARG A 27 -7.51 -15.49 4.29
N PRO A 28 -8.09 -16.03 5.39
CA PRO A 28 -9.14 -15.32 6.13
C PRO A 28 -8.66 -13.98 6.71
N ALA A 29 -7.48 -13.95 7.31
CA ALA A 29 -6.87 -12.72 7.83
C ALA A 29 -6.56 -11.73 6.70
N PHE A 30 -5.95 -12.20 5.60
CA PHE A 30 -5.65 -11.36 4.43
C PHE A 30 -6.91 -10.78 3.77
N ARG A 31 -8.02 -11.53 3.72
CA ARG A 31 -9.32 -11.02 3.23
C ARG A 31 -9.80 -9.82 4.05
N LYS A 32 -9.66 -9.86 5.38
CA LYS A 32 -10.00 -8.74 6.26
C LYS A 32 -9.08 -7.53 6.05
N LEU A 33 -7.81 -7.77 5.73
CA LEU A 33 -6.83 -6.71 5.47
C LEU A 33 -6.92 -6.10 4.07
N ARG A 34 -7.57 -6.76 3.11
CA ARG A 34 -7.65 -6.30 1.71
C ARG A 34 -8.17 -4.88 1.55
N THR A 35 -9.27 -4.53 2.21
CA THR A 35 -9.87 -3.19 2.09
C THR A 35 -9.03 -2.13 2.79
N PRO A 36 -8.58 -2.33 4.05
CA PRO A 36 -7.64 -1.43 4.72
C PRO A 36 -6.37 -1.19 3.91
N LEU A 37 -5.76 -2.25 3.38
CA LEU A 37 -4.56 -2.18 2.56
C LEU A 37 -4.77 -1.31 1.33
N ARG A 38 -5.85 -1.52 0.57
CA ARG A 38 -6.19 -0.67 -0.58
C ARG A 38 -6.43 0.78 -0.20
N LYS A 39 -7.06 1.03 0.94
CA LYS A 39 -7.32 2.39 1.42
C LYS A 39 -6.01 3.10 1.74
N ASP A 40 -5.15 2.45 2.49
CA ASP A 40 -3.81 2.94 2.86
C ASP A 40 -2.99 3.34 1.62
N GLN A 41 -2.90 2.46 0.62
CA GLN A 41 -2.21 2.76 -0.64
C GLN A 41 -2.82 3.96 -1.37
N LYS A 42 -4.15 4.08 -1.39
CA LYS A 42 -4.84 5.23 -2.00
C LYS A 42 -4.57 6.52 -1.25
N ASP A 43 -4.52 6.46 0.08
CA ASP A 43 -4.31 7.62 0.94
C ASP A 43 -2.87 8.14 0.82
N HIS A 44 -1.86 7.26 0.80
CA HIS A 44 -0.47 7.63 0.53
C HIS A 44 -0.28 8.30 -0.82
N MET A 45 -0.88 7.74 -1.86
CA MET A 45 -0.83 8.32 -3.19
C MET A 45 -1.56 9.68 -3.29
N ARG A 46 -2.68 9.84 -2.57
CA ARG A 46 -3.41 11.12 -2.48
C ARG A 46 -2.60 12.18 -1.74
N ALA A 47 -1.97 11.78 -0.64
CA ALA A 47 -1.08 12.63 0.15
C ALA A 47 0.27 12.90 -0.56
N GLN A 48 0.62 12.07 -1.55
CA GLN A 48 1.95 12.03 -2.17
C GLN A 48 3.04 11.87 -1.13
N SER A 49 2.94 10.82 -0.33
CA SER A 49 3.84 10.54 0.79
C SER A 49 4.30 9.09 0.78
N GLY A 50 5.54 8.88 1.22
CA GLY A 50 6.14 7.57 1.49
C GLY A 50 6.55 7.46 2.96
N PRO A 51 7.39 6.47 3.32
CA PRO A 51 7.86 6.29 4.69
C PRO A 51 8.69 7.47 5.20
N GLY A 52 9.44 8.15 4.32
CA GLY A 52 10.18 9.38 4.65
C GLY A 52 9.32 10.66 4.68
N GLY A 53 7.99 10.55 4.64
CA GLY A 53 7.07 11.68 4.62
C GLY A 53 6.68 12.12 3.21
N LYS A 54 6.38 13.41 3.04
CA LYS A 54 5.84 13.95 1.79
C LYS A 54 6.90 13.94 0.69
N TRP A 55 6.56 13.42 -0.48
CA TRP A 55 7.46 13.42 -1.61
C TRP A 55 7.77 14.84 -2.09
N PRO A 56 8.99 15.08 -2.60
CA PRO A 56 9.32 16.33 -3.25
C PRO A 56 8.36 16.61 -4.39
N GLY A 57 7.91 17.87 -4.50
CA GLY A 57 7.06 18.31 -5.59
C GLY A 57 7.73 18.17 -6.97
N LEU A 58 6.98 18.49 -8.01
CA LEU A 58 7.54 18.59 -9.36
C LEU A 58 8.50 19.77 -9.44
N SER A 59 9.55 19.63 -10.26
CA SER A 59 10.42 20.75 -10.59
C SER A 59 9.64 21.89 -11.27
N THR A 60 10.07 23.13 -11.05
CA THR A 60 9.49 24.34 -11.66
C THR A 60 9.39 24.20 -13.18
N ALA A 61 10.46 23.73 -13.83
CA ALA A 61 10.47 23.46 -15.28
C ALA A 61 9.39 22.46 -15.71
N THR A 62 9.14 21.41 -14.92
CA THR A 62 8.08 20.44 -15.21
C THR A 62 6.68 21.06 -15.03
N VAL A 63 6.50 21.89 -14.00
CA VAL A 63 5.27 22.63 -13.74
C VAL A 63 4.97 23.58 -14.91
N GLU A 64 5.97 24.33 -15.37
CA GLU A 64 5.88 25.24 -16.53
C GLU A 64 5.56 24.49 -17.83
N LYS A 65 6.24 23.36 -18.09
CA LYS A 65 5.93 22.50 -19.24
C LYS A 65 4.49 21.97 -19.17
N ARG A 66 4.01 21.56 -18.00
CA ARG A 66 2.61 21.09 -17.78
C ARG A 66 1.57 22.19 -17.97
N LEU A 67 1.96 23.44 -17.70
CA LEU A 67 1.14 24.63 -17.92
C LEU A 67 0.94 24.96 -19.40
N LYS A 68 1.62 24.27 -20.33
CA LYS A 68 1.56 24.49 -21.80
C LYS A 68 1.59 25.99 -22.10
N MET A 69 2.73 26.62 -21.80
CA MET A 69 3.06 27.94 -22.34
C MET A 69 3.25 27.78 -23.84
N GLY A 70 2.43 28.46 -24.65
CA GLY A 70 2.38 28.22 -26.09
C GLY A 70 1.56 29.23 -26.88
N GLY A 71 1.10 30.32 -26.26
CA GLY A 71 0.58 31.47 -27.00
C GLY A 71 1.72 32.30 -27.61
N ARG A 72 1.38 33.16 -28.57
CA ARG A 72 2.27 34.03 -29.39
C ARG A 72 3.26 34.93 -28.60
N ARG A 73 3.30 34.88 -27.27
CA ARG A 73 4.18 35.66 -26.34
C ARG A 73 4.49 34.93 -25.02
N GLY A 74 4.55 33.59 -25.02
CA GLY A 74 4.71 32.83 -23.75
C GLY A 74 3.47 32.80 -22.85
N ALA A 75 2.34 33.34 -23.32
CA ALA A 75 1.09 33.32 -22.58
C ALA A 75 0.54 31.88 -22.40
N LEU A 76 -0.13 31.66 -21.27
CA LEU A 76 -0.84 30.41 -21.00
C LEU A 76 -1.96 30.19 -22.00
N THR A 77 -1.95 29.02 -22.65
CA THR A 77 -3.07 28.56 -23.49
C THR A 77 -4.36 28.48 -22.66
N LYS A 78 -5.55 28.48 -23.31
CA LYS A 78 -6.84 28.29 -22.62
C LYS A 78 -6.83 27.04 -21.72
N LYS A 79 -6.18 25.96 -22.18
CA LYS A 79 -5.93 24.72 -21.43
C LYS A 79 -4.97 24.91 -20.25
N GLY A 80 -3.89 25.70 -20.45
CA GLY A 80 -2.95 26.11 -19.41
C GLY A 80 -3.61 26.94 -18.30
N LYS A 81 -4.42 27.95 -18.66
CA LYS A 81 -5.20 28.76 -17.71
C LYS A 81 -6.14 27.91 -16.86
N ARG A 82 -6.88 26.98 -17.49
CA ARG A 82 -7.77 26.04 -16.79
C ARG A 82 -7.02 25.07 -15.88
N ARG A 83 -5.81 24.66 -16.24
CA ARG A 83 -4.95 23.83 -15.38
C ARG A 83 -4.42 24.64 -14.19
N LYS A 84 -3.93 25.86 -14.44
CA LYS A 84 -3.42 26.78 -13.41
C LYS A 84 -4.50 27.09 -12.36
N SER A 85 -5.72 27.42 -12.79
CA SER A 85 -6.84 27.65 -11.86
C SER A 85 -7.22 26.39 -11.09
N SER A 86 -7.07 25.21 -11.70
CA SER A 86 -7.39 23.95 -11.03
C SER A 86 -6.41 23.52 -9.94
N LYS A 87 -5.19 24.12 -9.85
CA LYS A 87 -4.01 23.85 -8.96
C LYS A 87 -3.74 22.37 -8.55
N ARG A 88 -4.74 21.66 -8.02
CA ARG A 88 -4.80 20.22 -7.69
C ARG A 88 -4.18 19.30 -8.74
N LYS A 89 -4.32 19.57 -10.04
CA LYS A 89 -3.81 18.68 -11.10
C LYS A 89 -2.36 18.97 -11.51
N LEU A 90 -1.81 20.14 -11.18
CA LEU A 90 -0.42 20.44 -11.52
C LEU A 90 0.54 19.67 -10.64
N ASN A 91 0.29 19.69 -9.33
CA ASN A 91 1.18 19.13 -8.32
C ASN A 91 1.02 17.62 -8.16
N PHE A 92 0.06 17.00 -8.85
CA PHE A 92 -0.15 15.56 -8.79
C PHE A 92 0.90 14.83 -9.64
N MET A 93 1.82 14.14 -8.97
CA MET A 93 2.95 13.48 -9.65
C MET A 93 2.53 12.19 -10.34
N LEU A 94 1.80 11.33 -9.63
CA LEU A 94 1.27 10.08 -10.14
C LEU A 94 -0.10 10.31 -10.78
N SER A 95 -0.44 9.61 -11.86
CA SER A 95 -1.74 9.76 -12.48
C SER A 95 -2.86 9.23 -11.58
N SER A 96 -4.07 9.80 -11.68
CA SER A 96 -5.24 9.25 -11.00
C SER A 96 -5.68 7.90 -11.57
N SER A 97 -5.23 7.52 -12.78
CA SER A 97 -5.48 6.19 -13.34
C SER A 97 -4.72 5.10 -12.60
N PHE A 98 -3.56 5.43 -12.03
CA PHE A 98 -2.76 4.50 -11.22
C PHE A 98 -3.54 3.99 -9.99
N LEU A 99 -4.31 4.87 -9.33
CA LEU A 99 -5.20 4.52 -8.21
C LEU A 99 -6.31 3.54 -8.60
N LYS A 100 -6.77 3.59 -9.85
CA LYS A 100 -7.81 2.70 -10.38
C LYS A 100 -7.25 1.31 -10.69
N GLY A 101 -5.96 1.21 -10.97
CA GLY A 101 -5.27 -0.03 -11.34
C GLY A 101 -4.81 -0.90 -10.18
N ILE A 102 -5.03 -0.51 -8.92
CA ILE A 102 -4.58 -1.29 -7.76
C ILE A 102 -5.40 -2.58 -7.64
N LYS A 103 -4.74 -3.71 -7.92
CA LYS A 103 -5.25 -5.07 -7.75
C LYS A 103 -4.60 -5.72 -6.54
N THR A 104 -5.33 -6.64 -5.92
CA THR A 104 -4.85 -7.41 -4.76
C THR A 104 -5.09 -8.87 -5.05
N ARG A 105 -4.08 -9.71 -4.87
CA ARG A 105 -4.16 -11.16 -4.92
C ARG A 105 -3.87 -11.71 -3.52
N ILE A 106 -4.65 -12.69 -3.10
CA ILE A 106 -4.53 -13.29 -1.78
C ILE A 106 -4.14 -14.75 -1.98
N PHE A 107 -3.06 -15.16 -1.34
CA PHE A 107 -2.55 -16.52 -1.31
C PHE A 107 -2.57 -17.02 0.15
N PRO A 108 -2.28 -18.32 0.41
CA PRO A 108 -2.25 -18.88 1.76
C PRO A 108 -1.32 -18.13 2.72
N THR A 109 -0.12 -17.76 2.26
CA THR A 109 0.93 -17.19 3.11
C THR A 109 1.29 -15.74 2.76
N LEU A 110 0.75 -15.20 1.66
CA LEU A 110 1.08 -13.84 1.21
C LEU A 110 -0.11 -13.10 0.63
N ILE A 111 -0.07 -11.77 0.74
CA ILE A 111 -0.96 -10.85 0.04
C ILE A 111 -0.15 -10.02 -0.94
N GLY A 112 -0.44 -10.18 -2.23
CA GLY A 112 0.19 -9.43 -3.30
C GLY A 112 -0.62 -8.19 -3.65
N ILE A 113 0.01 -7.01 -3.60
CA ILE A 113 -0.54 -5.79 -4.19
C ILE A 113 0.16 -5.54 -5.51
N ARG A 114 -0.63 -5.27 -6.54
CA ARG A 114 -0.12 -4.84 -7.83
C ARG A 114 -0.79 -3.54 -8.19
N ALA A 115 -0.03 -2.51 -8.47
CA ALA A 115 -0.55 -1.31 -9.11
C ALA A 115 -0.30 -1.39 -10.62
N ILE A 116 -1.27 -0.96 -11.41
CA ILE A 116 -1.20 -0.96 -12.87
C ILE A 116 -1.22 0.49 -13.34
N GLY A 117 -0.13 0.92 -13.97
CA GLY A 117 -0.02 2.18 -14.69
C GLY A 117 1.43 2.54 -15.00
N ASP A 118 1.61 3.61 -15.76
CA ASP A 118 2.92 4.06 -16.24
C ASP A 118 3.70 4.74 -15.10
N VAL A 119 4.28 3.93 -14.24
CA VAL A 119 5.24 4.37 -13.24
C VAL A 119 6.51 3.59 -13.47
N ALA A 120 7.57 4.30 -13.84
CA ALA A 120 8.90 3.73 -13.96
C ALA A 120 9.29 3.10 -12.61
N ALA A 121 9.88 1.90 -12.64
CA ALA A 121 10.39 1.24 -11.43
C ALA A 121 11.34 2.14 -10.63
N LEU A 122 12.08 3.01 -11.33
CA LEU A 122 12.93 4.03 -10.74
C LEU A 122 12.19 4.99 -9.80
N HIS A 123 10.89 5.25 -9.98
CA HIS A 123 10.16 6.07 -9.00
C HIS A 123 10.02 5.36 -7.65
N GLN A 124 10.06 4.03 -7.58
CA GLN A 124 10.04 3.32 -6.30
C GLN A 124 11.38 3.39 -5.58
N GLY A 125 12.49 3.21 -6.30
CA GLY A 125 13.85 3.16 -5.72
C GLY A 125 14.62 4.48 -5.75
N GLY A 126 14.14 5.48 -6.49
CA GLY A 126 14.94 6.65 -6.86
C GLY A 126 16.11 6.27 -7.77
N GLY A 127 16.94 7.24 -8.11
CA GLY A 127 18.21 7.01 -8.79
C GLY A 127 18.50 8.01 -9.91
N LYS A 128 19.64 7.82 -10.59
CA LYS A 128 20.05 8.67 -11.72
C LYS A 128 19.50 8.12 -13.04
N VAL A 129 19.01 9.01 -13.89
CA VAL A 129 18.63 8.73 -15.28
C VAL A 129 19.43 9.61 -16.24
N GLY A 130 19.32 9.30 -17.54
CA GLY A 130 20.09 9.93 -18.62
C GLY A 130 20.40 11.41 -18.42
N GLY A 131 21.66 11.78 -18.70
CA GLY A 131 22.19 13.12 -18.44
C GLY A 131 22.51 13.43 -16.97
N GLY A 132 22.54 12.41 -16.09
CA GLY A 132 22.89 12.57 -14.67
C GLY A 132 21.75 13.10 -13.79
N VAL A 133 20.53 13.20 -14.32
CA VAL A 133 19.38 13.72 -13.59
C VAL A 133 18.99 12.75 -12.48
N THR A 134 18.93 13.25 -11.25
CA THR A 134 18.53 12.44 -10.09
C THR A 134 17.02 12.50 -9.89
N VAL A 135 16.39 11.33 -9.91
CA VAL A 135 14.98 11.13 -9.59
C VAL A 135 14.87 10.75 -8.12
N PRO A 136 14.12 11.51 -7.31
CA PRO A 136 13.93 11.15 -5.90
C PRO A 136 13.10 9.88 -5.77
N GLN A 137 13.37 9.14 -4.71
CA GLN A 137 12.60 7.96 -4.33
C GLN A 137 11.17 8.34 -3.93
N ARG A 138 10.19 7.54 -4.37
CA ARG A 138 8.74 7.75 -4.18
C ARG A 138 8.04 6.41 -3.94
N GLU A 139 8.33 5.82 -2.80
CA GLU A 139 7.74 4.54 -2.41
C GLU A 139 6.23 4.67 -2.18
N PHE A 140 5.44 4.09 -3.07
CA PHE A 140 3.98 4.16 -3.03
C PHE A 140 3.30 2.83 -2.69
N LEU A 141 4.07 1.74 -2.59
CA LEU A 141 3.59 0.41 -2.16
C LEU A 141 4.06 0.05 -0.75
N TRP A 142 4.26 1.06 0.09
CA TRP A 142 4.68 0.86 1.47
C TRP A 142 3.47 0.63 2.38
N ILE A 143 3.66 -0.06 3.50
CA ILE A 143 2.63 -0.33 4.50
C ILE A 143 2.85 0.65 5.64
N SER A 144 1.84 1.47 5.95
CA SER A 144 1.93 2.38 7.10
C SER A 144 1.96 1.65 8.44
N ASP A 145 2.58 2.25 9.46
CA ASP A 145 2.62 1.67 10.81
C ASP A 145 1.23 1.36 11.38
N PRO A 146 0.20 2.23 11.22
CA PRO A 146 -1.16 1.90 11.65
C PRO A 146 -1.72 0.67 10.95
N LEU A 147 -1.44 0.49 9.66
CA LEU A 147 -1.87 -0.69 8.92
C LEU A 147 -1.08 -1.93 9.34
N PHE A 148 0.22 -1.80 9.59
CA PHE A 148 1.06 -2.89 10.09
C PHE A 148 0.57 -3.37 11.46
N ALA A 149 0.32 -2.48 12.40
CA ALA A 149 -0.26 -2.81 13.71
C ALA A 149 -1.66 -3.45 13.58
N ARG A 150 -2.46 -3.03 12.60
CA ARG A 150 -3.74 -3.68 12.29
C ARG A 150 -3.55 -5.08 11.73
N ALA A 151 -2.54 -5.29 10.89
CA ALA A 151 -2.21 -6.60 10.32
C ALA A 151 -1.82 -7.59 11.41
N LEU A 152 -0.89 -7.21 12.31
CA LEU A 152 -0.49 -8.01 13.46
C LEU A 152 -1.69 -8.42 14.32
N ARG A 153 -2.56 -7.46 14.68
CA ARG A 153 -3.78 -7.75 15.44
C ARG A 153 -4.73 -8.69 14.70
N THR A 154 -4.82 -8.58 13.38
CA THR A 154 -5.69 -9.45 12.58
C THR A 154 -5.16 -10.87 12.50
N PHE A 155 -3.84 -11.05 12.37
CA PHE A 155 -3.21 -12.37 12.40
C PHE A 155 -3.30 -13.02 13.79
N ALA A 156 -3.01 -12.26 14.86
CA ALA A 156 -3.13 -12.75 16.22
C ALA A 156 -4.56 -13.23 16.52
N LYS A 157 -5.58 -12.44 16.14
CA LYS A 157 -6.98 -12.85 16.27
C LYS A 157 -7.31 -14.11 15.47
N HIS A 158 -6.76 -14.24 14.25
CA HIS A 158 -6.95 -15.42 13.41
C HIS A 158 -6.43 -16.70 14.06
N LEU A 159 -5.20 -16.66 14.56
CA LEU A 159 -4.59 -17.80 15.24
C LEU A 159 -5.30 -18.12 16.56
N ALA A 160 -5.64 -17.10 17.36
CA ALA A 160 -6.36 -17.30 18.63
C ALA A 160 -7.76 -17.89 18.41
N SER A 161 -8.53 -17.36 17.45
CA SER A 161 -9.85 -17.93 17.12
C SER A 161 -9.74 -19.37 16.64
N ALA A 162 -8.72 -19.71 15.82
CA ALA A 162 -8.51 -21.08 15.39
C ALA A 162 -8.15 -22.03 16.55
N PHE A 163 -7.29 -21.58 17.47
CA PHE A 163 -6.94 -22.33 18.67
C PHE A 163 -8.20 -22.65 19.50
N GLU A 164 -9.05 -21.65 19.72
CA GLU A 164 -10.34 -21.78 20.43
C GLU A 164 -11.41 -22.55 19.64
N GLY A 165 -11.18 -22.84 18.35
CA GLY A 165 -12.16 -23.49 17.48
C GLY A 165 -13.29 -22.56 16.98
N LYS A 166 -13.10 -21.25 17.07
CA LYS A 166 -14.02 -20.21 16.58
C LYS A 166 -13.70 -19.81 15.15
N ARG A 167 -14.72 -19.36 14.41
CA ARG A 167 -14.55 -18.76 13.07
C ARG A 167 -14.20 -17.28 13.19
N LEU A 168 -13.33 -16.83 12.27
CA LEU A 168 -12.87 -15.44 12.20
C LEU A 168 -13.91 -14.50 11.57
#